data_AF-A0A7C2UND3-F1
#
_entry.id   AF-A0A7C2UND3-F1
#
_cell.length_a   1.000
_cell.length_b   1.000
_cell.length_c   1.000
_cell.angle_alpha   90.00
_cell.angle_beta   90.00
_cell.angle_gamma   90.00
#
_symmetry.space_group_name_H-M   'P 1'
#
loop_
_entity.id
_entity.type
_entity.pdbx_description
1 polymer ?
#
loop_
_entity_poly.entity_id
_entity_poly.type
_entity_poly.pdbx_seq_one_letter_code
_entity_poly.pdbx_strand_id
1 'polypeptide(L)' 'MDYRAKLEEFTPRHGFLVCIDSDGCVFDTMGIKQRECFCPWMIAYFGLQPVAQAARECKEFADLFSRTRGANRHIT' A
#
# COMPACT_ATOMS: atom_id res chain seq x y z
N MET A 1 25.32 1.76 -13.34
CA MET A 1 24.55 1.33 -14.53
C MET A 1 23.56 2.41 -14.83
N ASP A 2 23.50 2.89 -16.08
CA ASP A 2 22.42 3.78 -16.50
C ASP A 2 21.22 2.94 -16.93
N TYR A 3 20.21 2.84 -16.06
CA TYR A 3 18.99 2.08 -16.32
C TYR A 3 18.05 2.79 -17.29
N ARG A 4 18.19 4.12 -17.44
CA ARG A 4 17.38 4.91 -18.35
C ARG A 4 17.78 4.65 -19.80
N ALA A 5 19.08 4.76 -20.11
CA ALA A 5 19.59 4.46 -21.44
C ALA A 5 19.21 3.05 -21.91
N LYS A 6 19.28 2.05 -21.01
CA LYS A 6 18.84 0.68 -21.29
C LYS A 6 17.35 0.54 -21.61
N LEU A 7 16.49 1.34 -20.99
CA LEU A 7 15.06 1.31 -21.26
C LEU A 7 14.73 2.02 -22.58
N GLU A 8 15.42 3.12 -22.88
CA GLU A 8 15.25 3.88 -24.14
C GLU A 8 15.71 3.04 -25.36
N GLU A 9 16.76 2.23 -25.20
CA GLU A 9 17.27 1.33 -26.25
C GLU A 9 16.49 -0.01 -26.35
N PHE A 10 15.56 -0.29 -25.43
CA PHE A 10 14.86 -1.57 -25.40
C PHE A 10 13.81 -1.66 -26.52
N THR A 11 14.03 -2.57 -27.47
CA THR A 11 13.03 -2.91 -28.49
C THR A 11 12.01 -3.93 -27.94
N PRO A 12 10.70 -3.60 -27.87
CA PRO A 12 9.68 -4.52 -27.41
C PRO A 12 9.61 -5.79 -28.28
N ARG A 13 9.51 -6.96 -27.64
CA ARG A 13 9.45 -8.27 -28.32
C ARG A 13 8.04 -8.85 -28.46
N HIS A 14 7.07 -8.24 -27.78
CA HIS A 14 5.69 -8.70 -27.72
C HIS A 14 4.74 -7.51 -27.93
N GLY A 15 3.54 -7.78 -28.46
CA GLY A 15 2.52 -6.74 -28.68
C GLY A 15 1.81 -6.26 -27.41
N PHE A 16 2.14 -6.85 -26.26
CA PHE A 16 1.54 -6.53 -24.97
C PHE A 16 2.55 -6.67 -23.83
N LEU A 17 2.33 -5.88 -22.78
CA LEU A 17 3.06 -5.96 -21.52
C LEU A 17 2.08 -6.37 -20.43
N VAL A 18 2.42 -7.42 -19.68
CA VAL A 18 1.67 -7.83 -18.49
C VAL A 18 2.50 -7.47 -17.26
N CYS A 19 2.01 -6.54 -16.47
CA CYS A 19 2.59 -6.18 -15.19
C CYS A 19 1.72 -6.75 -14.07
N ILE A 20 2.35 -7.31 -13.06
CA ILE A 20 1.68 -7.75 -11.84
C ILE A 20 2.15 -6.85 -10.72
N ASP A 21 1.21 -6.26 -9.99
CA ASP A 21 1.55 -5.49 -8.81
C ASP A 21 2.14 -6.42 -7.74
N SER A 22 3.24 -5.98 -7.14
CA SER A 22 3.95 -6.81 -6.18
C SER A 22 3.31 -6.74 -4.79
N ASP A 23 2.91 -5.55 -4.34
CA ASP A 23 2.47 -5.28 -2.98
C ASP A 23 0.98 -5.54 -2.81
N GLY A 24 0.60 -6.56 -2.03
CA GLY A 24 -0.80 -6.90 -1.82
C GLY A 24 -1.49 -7.62 -2.99
N CYS A 25 -0.74 -7.97 -4.04
CA CYS A 25 -1.21 -8.82 -5.14
C CYS A 25 -0.33 -10.06 -5.32
N VAL A 26 0.98 -9.92 -5.60
CA VAL A 26 1.91 -11.07 -5.63
C VAL A 26 2.34 -11.48 -4.23
N PHE A 27 2.59 -10.51 -3.34
CA PHE A 27 3.03 -10.74 -1.98
C PHE A 27 1.99 -10.24 -0.97
N ASP A 28 1.72 -11.03 0.07
CA ASP A 28 0.91 -10.59 1.21
C ASP A 28 1.72 -9.70 2.17
N THR A 29 2.11 -8.53 1.68
CA THR A 29 2.90 -7.54 2.43
C THR A 29 2.05 -6.42 3.02
N MET A 30 0.79 -6.29 2.60
CA MET A 30 -0.08 -5.20 3.04
C MET A 30 -0.52 -5.35 4.50
N GLY A 31 -0.78 -6.58 4.95
CA GLY A 31 -1.17 -6.84 6.34
C GLY A 31 -0.09 -6.45 7.35
N ILE A 32 1.17 -6.79 7.08
CA ILE A 32 2.29 -6.43 7.97
C ILE A 32 2.60 -4.93 7.91
N LYS A 33 2.58 -4.31 6.73
CA LYS A 33 2.80 -2.86 6.59
C LYS A 33 1.78 -2.03 7.36
N GLN A 34 0.50 -2.39 7.31
CA GLN A 34 -0.54 -1.68 8.04
C GLN A 34 -0.38 -1.82 9.56
N ARG A 35 -0.10 -3.03 10.05
CA ARG A 35 -0.02 -3.31 11.49
C ARG A 35 1.27 -2.82 12.14
N GLU A 36 2.41 -2.98 11.46
CA GLU A 36 3.73 -2.73 12.04
C GLU A 36 4.34 -1.39 11.63
N CYS A 37 3.88 -0.80 10.52
CA CYS A 37 4.41 0.47 10.04
C CYS A 37 3.35 1.58 10.13
N PHE A 38 2.27 1.49 9.36
CA PHE A 38 1.38 2.64 9.17
C PHE A 38 0.51 2.97 10.38
N CYS A 39 -0.13 1.97 10.99
CA CYS A 39 -1.00 2.20 12.15
C CYS A 39 -0.22 2.70 13.38
N PRO A 40 0.95 2.14 13.75
CA PRO A 40 1.75 2.66 14.86
C PRO A 40 2.16 4.12 14.65
N TRP A 41 2.60 4.48 13.45
CA TRP A 41 2.98 5.86 13.13
C TRP A 41 1.78 6.82 13.20
N MET A 42 0.60 6.41 12.72
CA MET A 42 -0.62 7.20 12.86
C MET A 42 -0.99 7.42 14.33
N ILE A 43 -0.96 6.36 15.15
CA ILE A 43 -1.27 6.44 16.59
C ILE A 43 -0.29 7.39 17.29
N ALA A 44 1.00 7.26 17.02
CA ALA A 44 2.04 8.11 17.61
C ALA A 44 1.87 9.57 17.21
N TYR A 45 1.68 9.86 15.92
CA TYR A 45 1.57 11.22 15.41
C TYR A 45 0.35 11.96 15.96
N PHE A 46 -0.80 11.29 16.06
CA PHE A 46 -2.05 11.90 16.55
C PHE A 46 -2.28 11.73 18.05
N GLY A 47 -1.34 11.14 18.81
CA GLY A 47 -1.48 10.95 20.25
C GLY A 47 -2.61 10.00 20.66
N LEU A 48 -2.92 9.00 19.84
CA LEU A 48 -4.08 8.10 20.02
C LEU A 48 -3.80 6.91 20.95
N GLN A 49 -2.72 6.95 21.74
CA GLN A 49 -2.33 5.84 22.60
C GLN A 49 -3.45 5.36 23.55
N PRO A 50 -4.27 6.25 24.17
CA PRO A 50 -5.38 5.81 25.04
C PRO A 50 -6.45 4.98 24.33
N VAL A 51 -6.57 5.09 23.00
CA VAL A 51 -7.55 4.37 22.18
C VAL A 51 -6.88 3.47 21.13
N ALA A 52 -5.63 3.09 21.36
CA ALA A 52 -4.79 2.42 20.38
C ALA A 52 -5.38 1.11 19.84
N GLN A 53 -6.12 0.37 20.67
CA GLN A 53 -6.81 -0.85 20.23
C GLN A 53 -7.89 -0.53 19.18
N ALA A 54 -8.82 0.36 19.50
CA ALA A 54 -9.87 0.77 18.58
C ALA A 54 -9.28 1.41 17.31
N ALA A 55 -8.23 2.23 17.46
CA ALA A 55 -7.53 2.82 16.33
C ALA A 55 -6.92 1.76 15.39
N ARG A 56 -6.34 0.69 15.93
CA ARG A 56 -5.83 -0.45 15.15
C ARG A 56 -6.94 -1.17 14.40
N GLU A 57 -8.02 -1.54 15.09
CA GLU A 57 -9.16 -2.26 14.50
C GLU A 57 -9.81 -1.43 13.38
N CYS A 58 -10.07 -0.14 13.62
CA CYS A 58 -10.63 0.75 12.62
C CYS A 58 -9.70 0.94 11.42
N LYS A 59 -8.39 1.11 11.67
CA LYS A 59 -7.41 1.31 10.60
C LYS A 59 -7.29 0.06 9.72
N GLU A 60 -7.20 -1.10 10.33
CA GLU A 60 -7.10 -2.37 9.62
C GLU A 60 -8.37 -2.67 8.81
N PHE A 61 -9.55 -2.43 9.38
CA PHE A 61 -10.80 -2.55 8.65
C PHE A 61 -10.86 -1.57 7.47
N ALA A 62 -10.70 -0.28 7.72
CA ALA A 62 -10.84 0.74 6.68
C ALA A 62 -9.85 0.52 5.53
N ASP A 63 -8.59 0.22 5.84
CA ASP A 63 -7.52 0.16 4.86
C ASP A 63 -7.30 -1.21 4.20
N LEU A 64 -7.82 -2.32 4.75
CA LEU A 64 -7.60 -3.65 4.19
C LEU A 64 -8.89 -4.40 3.85
N PHE A 65 -9.89 -4.36 4.74
CA PHE A 65 -11.03 -5.28 4.71
C PHE A 65 -12.37 -4.63 4.37
N SER A 66 -12.47 -3.31 4.41
CA SER A 66 -13.69 -2.60 4.09
C SER A 66 -14.01 -2.68 2.59
N ARG A 67 -15.30 -2.70 2.27
CA ARG A 67 -15.76 -2.64 0.86
C ARG A 67 -15.44 -1.31 0.19
N THR A 68 -15.24 -0.27 0.99
CA THR A 68 -14.90 1.09 0.55
C THR A 68 -13.41 1.39 0.71
N ARG A 69 -12.56 0.36 0.85
CA ARG A 69 -11.11 0.50 0.96
C ARG A 69 -10.57 1.37 -0.17
N GLY A 70 -9.78 2.38 0.18
CA GLY A 70 -9.18 3.30 -0.77
C GLY A 70 -10.06 4.50 -1.14
N ALA A 71 -11.33 4.53 -0.74
CA ALA A 71 -12.20 5.68 -0.97
C ALA A 71 -11.66 6.97 -0.31
N ASN A 72 -10.98 6.83 0.83
CA ASN A 72 -10.29 7.89 1.55
C ASN A 72 -9.02 8.42 0.87
N ARG A 73 -8.60 7.86 -0.28
CA ARG A 73 -7.42 8.29 -1.05
C ARG A 73 -7.76 9.23 -2.21
N HIS A 74 -9.04 9.42 -2.49
CA HIS A 74 -9.51 10.31 -3.53
C HIS A 74 -10.02 11.60 -2.88
N ILE A 75 -9.62 12.75 -3.44
CA ILE A 75 -10.23 14.03 -3.06
C ILE A 75 -11.70 13.93 -3.45
N THR A 76 -12.58 14.04 -2.47
CA THR A 76 -14.02 14.32 -2.68
C THR A 76 -14.23 15.81 -2.58
#